data_AF-A0A3G6MG98-F1
#
_entry.id   AF-A0A3G6MG98-F1
#
_cell.length_a   1.000
_cell.length_b   1.000
_cell.length_c   1.000
_cell.angle_alpha   90.00
_cell.angle_beta   90.00
_cell.angle_gamma   90.00
#
_symmetry.space_group_name_H-M   'P 1'
#
loop_
_entity.id
_entity.type
_entity.pdbx_description
1 polymer ?
#
loop_
_entity_poly.entity_id
_entity_poly.type
_entity_poly.pdbx_seq_one_letter_code
_entity_poly.pdbx_strand_id
1 'polypeptide(L)' 'MINNENYTLTSKIKDMVNWNIMTGKAIRKNILSYITRNHPGSWVDSIEEKYHAYKINLMNGLSIIFDADGRHIKTNS' A
#
# COMPACT_ATOMS: atom_id res chain seq x y z
N MET A 1 13.22 25.75 19.29
CA MET A 1 12.07 25.58 18.41
C MET A 1 12.62 25.18 17.05
N ILE A 2 12.50 23.92 16.66
CA ILE A 2 13.04 23.45 15.37
C ILE A 2 11.95 23.68 14.32
N ASN A 3 12.27 24.47 13.29
CA ASN A 3 11.38 24.79 12.18
C ASN A 3 11.08 23.53 11.38
N ASN A 4 9.92 22.94 11.65
CA ASN A 4 9.47 21.70 11.04
C ASN A 4 8.70 21.96 9.74
N GLU A 5 9.19 22.88 8.93
CA GLU A 5 8.62 23.11 7.60
C GLU A 5 9.18 22.07 6.64
N ASN A 6 8.30 21.18 6.17
CA ASN A 6 8.46 20.18 5.11
C ASN A 6 8.65 18.70 5.51
N TYR A 7 8.12 18.26 6.66
CA TYR A 7 7.69 16.87 6.78
C TYR A 7 6.33 16.70 6.08
N THR A 8 6.35 16.54 4.76
CA THR A 8 5.13 16.20 4.03
C THR A 8 4.70 14.78 4.40
N LEU A 9 3.40 14.58 4.66
CA LEU A 9 2.81 13.27 5.01
C LEU A 9 3.23 12.15 4.03
N THR A 10 3.55 12.52 2.79
CA THR A 10 4.09 11.66 1.73
C THR A 10 5.47 11.08 2.01
N SER A 11 6.37 11.73 2.76
CA SER A 11 7.68 11.15 3.13
C SER A 11 7.51 10.07 4.20
N LYS A 12 6.67 10.33 5.22
CA LYS A 12 6.43 9.39 6.32
C LYS A 12 5.76 8.08 5.87
N ILE A 13 4.92 8.13 4.82
CA ILE A 13 4.31 6.92 4.21
C ILE A 13 5.31 6.16 3.32
N LYS A 14 6.31 6.86 2.75
CA LYS A 14 7.35 6.27 1.89
C LYS A 14 8.36 5.44 2.70
N ASP A 15 8.48 5.70 3.99
CA ASP A 15 9.54 5.14 4.84
C ASP A 15 9.20 3.76 5.46
N MET A 16 7.97 3.25 5.31
CA MET A 16 7.59 1.96 5.92
C MET A 16 7.66 0.77 4.96
N VAL A 17 7.34 0.96 3.67
CA VAL A 17 7.41 -0.11 2.67
C VAL A 17 7.80 0.44 1.30
N ASN A 18 8.57 -0.34 0.53
CA ASN A 18 9.02 0.03 -0.80
C ASN A 18 7.88 -0.05 -1.85
N TRP A 19 7.13 1.04 -2.01
CA TRP A 19 6.08 1.14 -3.03
C TRP A 19 6.59 1.17 -4.48
N ASN A 20 7.91 1.30 -4.71
CA ASN A 20 8.50 1.28 -6.05
C ASN A 20 8.53 -0.11 -6.69
N ILE A 21 8.10 -1.15 -5.96
CA ILE A 21 7.81 -2.48 -6.52
C ILE A 21 6.73 -2.37 -7.62
N MET A 22 5.75 -1.47 -7.45
CA MET A 22 4.73 -1.23 -8.46
C MET A 22 5.21 -0.20 -9.48
N THR A 23 5.41 -0.62 -10.73
CA THR A 23 5.91 0.23 -11.84
C THR A 23 4.88 1.25 -12.32
N GLY A 24 3.58 0.94 -12.20
CA GLY A 24 2.49 1.81 -12.67
C GLY A 24 1.95 2.76 -11.60
N LYS A 25 2.02 4.08 -11.85
CA LYS A 25 1.41 5.11 -10.99
C LYS A 25 -0.10 4.89 -10.79
N ALA A 26 -0.80 4.43 -11.83
CA ALA A 26 -2.24 4.13 -11.75
C ALA A 26 -2.53 2.93 -10.85
N ILE A 27 -1.73 1.86 -10.95
CA ILE A 27 -1.83 0.65 -10.14
C ILE A 27 -1.70 1.01 -8.65
N ARG A 28 -0.64 1.75 -8.30
CA ARG A 28 -0.39 2.22 -6.93
C ARG A 28 -1.58 3.03 -6.39
N LYS A 29 -2.13 3.93 -7.21
CA LYS A 29 -3.29 4.74 -6.83
C LYS A 29 -4.52 3.88 -6.55
N ASN A 30 -4.78 2.86 -7.37
CA ASN A 30 -5.92 1.95 -7.20
C ASN A 30 -5.82 1.18 -5.88
N ILE A 31 -4.66 0.59 -5.61
CA ILE A 31 -4.39 -0.19 -4.40
C ILE A 31 -4.53 0.67 -3.15
N LEU A 32 -3.87 1.84 -3.12
CA LEU A 32 -3.98 2.77 -1.99
C LEU A 32 -5.42 3.23 -1.76
N SER A 33 -6.15 3.54 -2.83
CA SER A 33 -7.56 3.94 -2.71
C SER A 33 -8.44 2.82 -2.16
N TYR A 34 -8.16 1.56 -2.49
CA TYR A 34 -8.86 0.42 -1.91
C TYR A 34 -8.57 0.27 -0.41
N ILE A 35 -7.29 0.29 -0.01
CA ILE A 35 -6.88 0.11 1.39
C ILE A 35 -7.46 1.22 2.26
N THR A 36 -7.34 2.48 1.85
CA THR A 36 -7.85 3.63 2.63
C THR A 36 -9.36 3.56 2.84
N ARG A 37 -10.13 3.06 1.86
CA ARG A 37 -11.59 2.96 1.97
C ARG A 37 -12.07 1.76 2.78
N ASN A 38 -11.42 0.60 2.64
CA ASN A 38 -11.93 -0.66 3.20
C ASN A 38 -11.22 -1.08 4.50
N HIS A 39 -10.00 -0.60 4.73
CA HIS A 39 -9.20 -0.92 5.90
C HIS A 39 -8.64 0.37 6.55
N PRO A 40 -9.52 1.32 6.92
CA PRO A 40 -9.09 2.57 7.52
C PRO A 40 -8.30 2.29 8.82
N GLY A 41 -7.22 3.04 9.03
CA GLY A 41 -6.37 2.90 10.21
C GLY A 41 -5.44 1.68 10.20
N SER A 42 -5.51 0.81 9.18
CA SER A 42 -4.58 -0.32 9.03
C SER A 42 -3.32 0.12 8.28
N TRP A 43 -2.16 -0.23 8.82
CA TRP A 43 -0.87 0.10 8.22
C TRP A 43 -0.39 -1.05 7.33
N VAL A 44 0.32 -0.73 6.26
CA VAL A 44 0.91 -1.74 5.37
C VAL A 44 2.21 -2.24 5.99
N ASP A 45 2.27 -3.55 6.24
CA ASP A 45 3.45 -4.24 6.77
C ASP A 45 4.44 -4.57 5.64
N SER A 46 3.94 -5.16 4.54
CA SER A 46 4.79 -5.57 3.43
C SER A 46 4.03 -5.65 2.10
N ILE A 47 4.78 -5.57 1.01
CA ILE A 47 4.30 -5.68 -0.37
C ILE A 47 5.10 -6.77 -1.06
N GLU A 48 4.41 -7.73 -1.66
CA GLU A 48 4.99 -8.79 -2.48
C GLU A 48 4.40 -8.68 -3.89
N GLU A 49 5.23 -8.75 -4.93
CA GLU A 49 4.79 -8.90 -6.33
C GLU A 49 5.16 -10.29 -6.83
N LYS A 50 4.17 -11.06 -7.28
CA LYS A 50 4.38 -12.41 -7.81
C LYS A 50 3.32 -12.75 -8.84
N TYR A 51 3.71 -13.41 -9.93
CA TYR A 51 2.80 -13.88 -10.98
C TYR A 51 1.81 -12.79 -11.47
N HIS A 52 2.30 -11.57 -11.71
CA HIS A 52 1.49 -10.42 -12.13
C HIS A 52 0.36 -10.07 -11.15
N ALA A 53 0.59 -10.28 -9.85
CA ALA A 53 -0.31 -9.89 -8.79
C ALA A 53 0.46 -9.22 -7.65
N TYR A 54 -0.22 -8.35 -6.93
CA TYR A 54 0.30 -7.67 -5.75
C TYR A 54 -0.38 -8.23 -4.50
N LYS A 55 0.41 -8.72 -3.56
CA LYS A 55 -0.06 -9.08 -2.22
C LYS A 55 0.41 -8.01 -1.24
N ILE A 56 -0.54 -7.44 -0.50
CA ILE A 56 -0.32 -6.42 0.52
C ILE A 56 -0.65 -7.03 1.87
N ASN A 57 0.35 -7.20 2.72
CA ASN A 57 0.14 -7.63 4.10
C ASN A 57 -0.08 -6.38 4.97
N LEU A 58 -1.12 -6.41 5.80
CA LEU A 58 -1.46 -5.33 6.74
C LEU A 58 -1.03 -5.73 8.15
N MET A 59 -0.69 -4.73 8.98
CA MET A 59 -0.27 -4.97 10.37
C MET A 59 -1.36 -5.59 11.26
N ASN A 60 -2.62 -5.57 10.83
CA ASN A 60 -3.72 -6.23 11.53
C ASN A 60 -3.86 -7.73 11.19
N GLY A 61 -2.90 -8.30 10.45
CA GLY A 61 -2.87 -9.72 10.07
C GLY A 61 -3.51 -10.02 8.71
N LEU A 62 -4.25 -9.08 8.12
CA LEU A 62 -4.90 -9.31 6.83
C LEU A 62 -3.90 -9.28 5.66
N SER A 63 -4.14 -10.14 4.68
CA SER A 63 -3.43 -10.13 3.39
C SER A 63 -4.40 -9.82 2.26
N ILE A 64 -4.16 -8.77 1.49
CA ILE A 64 -5.01 -8.35 0.37
C ILE A 64 -4.29 -8.64 -0.95
N ILE A 65 -4.96 -9.30 -1.88
CA ILE A 65 -4.43 -9.62 -3.20
C ILE A 65 -5.11 -8.78 -4.27
N PHE A 66 -4.29 -8.20 -5.15
CA PHE A 66 -4.70 -7.41 -6.30
C PHE A 66 -4.16 -8.00 -7.60
N ASP A 67 -4.88 -7.83 -8.70
CA ASP A 67 -4.41 -8.17 -10.05
C ASP A 67 -3.30 -7.22 -10.53
N ALA A 68 -2.77 -7.47 -11.73
CA ALA A 68 -1.72 -6.67 -12.38
C ALA A 68 -2.12 -5.20 -12.57
N ASP A 69 -3.42 -4.88 -12.63
CA ASP A 69 -3.96 -3.54 -12.82
C ASP A 69 -4.31 -2.86 -11.48
N GLY A 70 -4.06 -3.54 -10.36
CA GLY A 70 -4.34 -3.05 -9.01
C GLY A 70 -5.81 -3.15 -8.62
N ARG A 71 -6.59 -4.03 -9.25
CA ARG A 71 -7.97 -4.36 -8.84
C ARG A 71 -7.96 -5.44 -7.78
N HIS A 72 -8.79 -5.28 -6.76
CA HIS A 72 -8.93 -6.25 -5.68
C HIS A 72 -9.42 -7.60 -6.21
N ILE A 73 -8.77 -8.69 -5.79
CA ILE A 73 -9.17 -10.07 -6.08
C ILE A 73 -9.75 -10.72 -4.82
N LYS A 74 -8.99 -10.68 -3.71
CA LYS A 74 -9.37 -11.33 -2.46
C LYS A 74 -8.67 -10.76 -1.24
N THR A 75 -9.25 -11.00 -0.08
CA THR A 75 -8.66 -10.71 1.23
C THR A 75 -8.62 -11.99 2.04
N ASN A 76 -7.46 -12.31 2.61
CA ASN A 76 -7.25 -13.44 3.52
C ASN A 76 -7.03 -12.90 4.95
N SER A 77 -7.47 -13.67 5.94
CA SER A 77 -7.26 -13.44 7.38
C SER A 77 -6.33 -14.47 7.99
#